data_AF-A0A7K0LGU5-F1
#
_entry.id   AF-A0A7K0LGU5-F1
#
_cell.length_a   1.000
_cell.length_b   1.000
_cell.length_c   1.000
_cell.angle_alpha   90.00
_cell.angle_beta   90.00
_cell.angle_gamma   90.00
#
_symmetry.space_group_name_H-M   'P 1'
#
loop_
_entity.id
_entity.type
_entity.pdbx_description
1 polymer ?
#
loop_
_entity_poly.entity_id
_entity_poly.type
_entity_poly.pdbx_seq_one_letter_code
_entity_poly.pdbx_strand_id
1 'polypeptide(L)'
;MSTTAVQLGRIPEPQGDRIDLSIEGMTCGACAASVERGLSAVSGVASAHVNFATERATVIFDPASADREMLVAAVVAAGYRVSAPSQPGEIAKPPDSSVTPRLLVSVILTVPLVLISMVPALQFDGWGWLAFGLATPVWAWCAWPFHTAAARNLRHGAATMDTLVSLGITAAWLWSVVALLQGGGDAPMEGMSNGASEP
;
A
#
# COMPACT_ATOMS: atom_id res chain seq x y z
N MET A 1 14.03 -48.74 -20.45
CA MET A 1 13.87 -47.27 -20.49
C MET A 1 12.52 -46.95 -19.88
N SER A 2 12.47 -46.90 -18.54
CA SER A 2 11.25 -46.61 -17.79
C SER A 2 11.25 -45.13 -17.45
N THR A 3 10.36 -44.37 -18.09
CA THR A 3 10.11 -42.98 -17.76
C THR A 3 9.25 -42.94 -16.48
N THR A 4 9.88 -42.56 -15.38
CA THR A 4 9.21 -42.25 -14.12
C THR A 4 8.46 -40.94 -14.26
N ALA A 5 7.13 -41.00 -14.26
CA ALA A 5 6.28 -39.82 -14.12
C ALA A 5 6.40 -39.31 -12.67
N VAL A 6 6.90 -38.08 -12.51
CA VAL A 6 6.90 -37.35 -11.24
C VAL A 6 5.46 -36.94 -10.95
N GLN A 7 4.84 -37.64 -9.99
CA GLN A 7 3.51 -37.33 -9.49
C GLN A 7 3.59 -36.03 -8.67
N LEU A 8 3.22 -34.89 -9.26
CA LEU A 8 3.03 -33.65 -8.52
C LEU A 8 2.01 -33.92 -7.40
N GLY A 9 2.46 -33.75 -6.16
CA GLY A 9 1.65 -33.90 -4.96
C GLY A 9 0.40 -33.03 -5.05
N ARG A 10 -0.75 -33.63 -4.76
CA ARG A 10 -2.03 -32.96 -4.60
C ARG A 10 -1.84 -31.87 -3.52
N ILE A 11 -1.95 -30.59 -3.89
CA ILE A 11 -2.04 -29.51 -2.91
C ILE A 11 -3.30 -29.82 -2.07
N PRO A 12 -3.22 -29.90 -0.74
CA PRO A 12 -4.40 -30.16 0.07
C PRO A 12 -5.41 -29.04 -0.20
N GLU A 13 -6.55 -29.39 -0.81
CA GLU A 13 -7.66 -28.46 -0.91
C GLU A 13 -8.08 -28.10 0.51
N PRO A 14 -8.29 -26.80 0.81
CA PRO A 14 -8.75 -26.41 2.13
C PRO A 14 -10.08 -27.13 2.39
N GLN A 15 -10.11 -27.97 3.42
CA GLN A 15 -11.33 -28.65 3.84
C GLN A 15 -12.26 -27.61 4.46
N GLY A 16 -13.23 -27.15 3.69
CA GLY A 16 -14.22 -26.15 4.10
C GLY A 16 -14.88 -25.49 2.90
N ASP A 17 -16.08 -24.97 3.10
CA ASP A 17 -16.74 -24.13 2.10
C ASP A 17 -16.12 -22.73 2.13
N ARG A 18 -16.09 -22.07 0.97
CA ARG A 18 -15.51 -20.73 0.83
C ARG A 18 -16.60 -19.72 0.56
N ILE A 19 -16.65 -18.67 1.37
CA ILE A 19 -17.51 -17.52 1.12
C ILE A 19 -16.70 -16.22 1.06
N ASP A 20 -17.03 -15.39 0.07
CA ASP A 20 -16.52 -14.02 -0.04
C ASP A 20 -17.61 -13.05 0.43
N LEU A 21 -17.32 -12.26 1.47
CA LEU A 21 -18.20 -11.24 2.03
C LEU A 21 -17.70 -9.85 1.62
N SER A 22 -18.59 -9.00 1.11
CA SER A 22 -18.30 -7.59 0.85
C SER A 22 -18.63 -6.77 2.08
N ILE A 23 -17.67 -6.02 2.62
CA ILE A 23 -17.77 -5.35 3.93
C ILE A 23 -17.56 -3.86 3.78
N GLU A 24 -18.59 -3.07 4.10
CA GLU A 24 -18.57 -1.61 4.00
C GLU A 24 -17.96 -0.94 5.23
N GLY A 25 -17.27 0.18 5.01
CA GLY A 25 -16.80 1.08 6.06
C GLY A 25 -15.38 0.77 6.57
N MET A 26 -14.68 -0.19 5.97
CA MET A 26 -13.27 -0.44 6.28
C MET A 26 -12.38 0.61 5.59
N THR A 27 -11.62 1.38 6.37
CA THR A 27 -10.77 2.47 5.84
C THR A 27 -9.28 2.32 6.17
N CYS A 28 -8.90 1.31 6.94
CA CYS A 28 -7.50 1.04 7.28
C CYS A 28 -7.24 -0.42 7.62
N GLY A 29 -5.96 -0.80 7.72
CA GLY A 29 -5.53 -2.14 8.14
C GLY A 29 -5.99 -2.52 9.55
N ALA A 30 -6.16 -1.56 10.46
CA ALA A 30 -6.69 -1.84 11.80
C ALA A 30 -8.18 -2.24 11.76
N CYS A 31 -8.96 -1.66 10.84
CA CYS A 31 -10.34 -2.09 10.58
C CYS A 31 -10.36 -3.53 10.08
N ALA A 32 -9.55 -3.86 9.08
CA ALA A 32 -9.43 -5.22 8.54
C ALA A 32 -9.04 -6.22 9.64
N ALA A 33 -8.02 -5.92 10.44
CA ALA A 33 -7.58 -6.79 11.53
C ALA A 33 -8.63 -6.97 12.64
N SER A 34 -9.51 -5.99 12.85
CA SER A 34 -10.64 -6.12 13.79
C SER A 34 -11.68 -7.11 13.26
N VAL A 35 -12.03 -7.00 11.98
CA VAL A 35 -13.00 -7.88 11.31
C VAL A 35 -12.44 -9.31 11.18
N GLU A 36 -11.19 -9.45 10.76
CA GLU A 36 -10.51 -10.75 10.62
C GLU A 36 -10.49 -11.50 11.95
N ARG A 37 -10.14 -10.83 13.06
CA ARG A 37 -10.23 -11.41 14.40
C ARG A 37 -11.64 -11.82 14.79
N GLY A 38 -12.65 -11.01 14.46
CA GLY A 38 -14.05 -11.34 14.72
C GLY A 38 -14.50 -12.58 13.96
N LEU A 39 -14.14 -12.70 12.68
CA LEU A 39 -14.47 -13.84 11.84
C LEU A 39 -13.72 -15.11 12.27
N SER A 40 -12.42 -15.02 12.58
CA SER A 40 -11.64 -16.16 13.06
C SER A 40 -12.06 -16.66 14.45
N ALA A 41 -12.78 -15.86 15.23
CA ALA A 41 -13.33 -16.28 16.51
C ALA A 41 -14.64 -17.08 16.39
N VAL A 42 -15.25 -17.12 15.21
CA VAL A 42 -16.46 -17.93 14.96
C VAL A 42 -16.11 -19.41 14.90
N SER A 43 -16.81 -20.21 15.70
CA SER A 43 -16.69 -21.67 15.70
C SER A 43 -16.88 -22.24 14.30
N GLY A 44 -15.94 -23.06 13.82
CA GLY A 44 -16.03 -23.65 12.47
C GLY A 44 -15.32 -22.85 11.39
N VAL A 45 -14.76 -21.66 11.68
CA VAL A 45 -13.91 -20.94 10.73
C VAL A 45 -12.50 -21.52 10.75
N ALA A 46 -12.03 -22.05 9.62
CA ALA A 46 -10.68 -22.56 9.45
C ALA A 46 -9.69 -21.43 9.14
N SER A 47 -10.10 -20.48 8.30
CA SER A 47 -9.32 -19.27 8.03
C SER A 47 -10.23 -18.12 7.61
N ALA A 48 -9.85 -16.91 7.98
CA ALA A 48 -10.46 -15.68 7.51
C ALA A 48 -9.36 -14.73 7.08
N HIS A 49 -9.52 -14.10 5.91
CA HIS A 49 -8.62 -13.08 5.40
C HIS A 49 -9.42 -11.88 4.93
N VAL A 50 -9.01 -10.68 5.36
CA VAL A 50 -9.73 -9.44 5.09
C VAL A 50 -8.83 -8.45 4.38
N ASN A 51 -9.28 -7.95 3.23
CA ASN A 51 -8.60 -6.91 2.47
C ASN A 51 -9.43 -5.63 2.49
N PHE A 52 -8.97 -4.63 3.23
CA PHE A 52 -9.65 -3.33 3.31
C PHE A 52 -9.58 -2.54 1.99
N ALA A 53 -8.55 -2.74 1.17
CA ALA A 53 -8.42 -2.04 -0.11
C ALA A 53 -9.47 -2.49 -1.13
N THR A 54 -9.94 -3.73 -1.02
CA THR A 54 -10.98 -4.31 -1.89
C THR A 54 -12.32 -4.49 -1.17
N GLU A 55 -12.44 -4.03 0.08
CA GLU A 55 -13.65 -4.20 0.91
C GLU A 55 -14.16 -5.65 0.96
N ARG A 56 -13.25 -6.63 0.93
CA ARG A 56 -13.59 -8.06 0.79
C ARG A 56 -12.98 -8.90 1.89
N ALA A 57 -13.77 -9.79 2.47
CA ALA A 57 -13.33 -10.84 3.36
C ALA A 57 -13.54 -12.22 2.71
N THR A 58 -12.50 -13.03 2.63
CA THR A 58 -12.57 -14.42 2.21
C THR A 58 -12.49 -15.30 3.44
N VAL A 59 -13.50 -16.15 3.63
CA VAL A 59 -13.63 -17.02 4.80
C VAL A 59 -13.75 -18.47 4.33
N ILE A 60 -12.95 -19.34 4.92
CA ILE A 60 -13.04 -20.79 4.77
C ILE A 60 -13.63 -21.32 6.07
N PHE A 61 -14.77 -21.99 5.98
CA PHE A 61 -15.52 -22.46 7.15
C PHE A 61 -16.11 -23.85 6.92
N ASP A 62 -16.38 -24.56 8.01
CA ASP A 62 -17.12 -25.81 8.00
C ASP A 62 -18.63 -25.52 8.00
N PRO A 63 -19.38 -25.87 6.94
CA PRO A 63 -20.81 -25.63 6.85
C PRO A 63 -21.64 -26.41 7.89
N ALA A 64 -21.06 -27.43 8.55
CA ALA A 64 -21.72 -28.10 9.66
C ALA A 64 -21.68 -27.29 10.98
N SER A 65 -20.72 -26.36 11.08
CA SER A 65 -20.40 -25.64 12.33
C SER A 65 -20.66 -24.13 12.25
N ALA A 66 -20.61 -23.55 11.05
CA ALA A 66 -20.88 -22.13 10.80
C ALA A 66 -21.73 -21.95 9.54
N ASP A 67 -22.60 -20.94 9.58
CA ASP A 67 -23.36 -20.50 8.41
C ASP A 67 -23.06 -19.04 8.07
N ARG A 68 -23.60 -18.59 6.93
CA ARG A 68 -23.43 -17.21 6.47
C ARG A 68 -23.95 -16.19 7.49
N GLU A 69 -25.01 -16.50 8.22
CA GLU A 69 -25.65 -15.58 9.16
C GLU A 69 -24.77 -15.34 10.38
N MET A 70 -24.12 -16.38 10.90
CA MET A 70 -23.11 -16.29 11.97
C MET A 70 -21.91 -15.44 11.54
N LEU A 71 -21.42 -15.61 10.31
CA LEU A 71 -20.32 -14.81 9.78
C LEU A 71 -20.72 -13.33 9.63
N VAL A 72 -21.92 -13.06 9.12
CA VAL A 72 -22.45 -11.69 9.02
C VAL A 72 -22.62 -11.08 10.42
N ALA A 73 -23.15 -11.83 11.39
CA ALA A 73 -23.30 -11.38 12.76
C ALA A 73 -21.95 -11.03 13.40
N ALA A 74 -20.88 -11.80 13.13
CA ALA A 74 -19.53 -11.48 13.58
C ALA A 74 -19.00 -10.17 12.99
N VAL A 75 -19.25 -9.90 11.70
CA VAL A 75 -18.88 -8.63 11.06
C VAL A 75 -19.66 -7.44 11.65
N VAL A 76 -20.96 -7.63 11.91
CA VAL A 76 -21.82 -6.61 12.55
C VAL A 76 -21.40 -6.35 13.99
N ALA A 77 -21.05 -7.40 14.74
CA ALA A 77 -20.51 -7.28 16.09
C ALA A 77 -19.16 -6.54 16.11
N ALA A 78 -18.36 -6.67 15.03
CA ALA A 78 -17.15 -5.88 14.84
C ALA A 78 -17.43 -4.42 14.42
N GLY A 79 -18.69 -4.04 14.19
CA GLY A 79 -19.11 -2.67 13.88
C GLY A 79 -19.22 -2.33 12.40
N TYR A 80 -19.24 -3.33 11.51
CA TYR A 80 -19.26 -3.13 10.06
C TYR A 80 -20.53 -3.71 9.42
N ARG A 81 -20.79 -3.32 8.17
CA ARG A 81 -21.95 -3.82 7.40
C ARG A 81 -21.48 -4.76 6.30
N VAL A 82 -22.26 -5.80 6.03
CA VAL A 82 -22.03 -6.71 4.90
C VAL A 82 -23.01 -6.37 3.79
N SER A 83 -22.51 -6.05 2.60
CA SER A 83 -23.35 -5.81 1.41
C SER A 83 -23.93 -7.11 0.85
N ALA A 84 -24.97 -7.01 0.03
CA ALA A 84 -25.60 -8.16 -0.61
C ALA A 84 -24.57 -9.03 -1.36
N PRO A 85 -24.75 -10.36 -1.39
CA PRO A 85 -23.77 -11.25 -2.01
C PRO A 85 -23.63 -10.92 -3.50
N SER A 86 -22.43 -10.56 -3.92
CA SER A 86 -22.06 -10.53 -5.33
C SER A 86 -22.10 -11.97 -5.85
N GLN A 87 -22.92 -12.24 -6.88
CA GLN A 87 -23.12 -13.60 -7.37
C GLN A 87 -21.79 -14.20 -7.88
N PRO A 88 -21.53 -15.51 -7.66
CA PRO A 88 -20.34 -16.17 -8.18
C PRO A 88 -20.38 -16.12 -9.71
N GLY A 89 -19.54 -15.29 -10.32
CA GLY A 89 -19.49 -15.10 -11.78
C GLY A 89 -19.51 -13.65 -12.24
N GLU A 90 -19.77 -12.70 -11.33
CA GLU A 90 -19.61 -11.29 -11.67
C GLU A 90 -18.11 -10.97 -11.73
N ILE A 91 -17.58 -10.93 -12.95
CA ILE A 91 -16.22 -10.47 -13.25
C ILE A 91 -16.05 -9.16 -12.49
N ALA A 92 -15.13 -9.16 -11.52
CA ALA A 92 -14.79 -7.97 -10.76
C ALA A 92 -14.62 -6.82 -11.75
N LYS A 93 -15.52 -5.83 -11.68
CA LYS A 93 -15.44 -4.63 -12.49
C LYS A 93 -13.98 -4.17 -12.41
N PRO A 94 -13.28 -3.99 -13.54
CA PRO A 94 -11.90 -3.53 -13.52
C PRO A 94 -11.84 -2.31 -12.61
N PRO A 95 -10.84 -2.21 -11.73
CA PRO A 95 -10.80 -1.21 -10.66
C PRO A 95 -11.21 0.13 -11.26
N ASP A 96 -12.25 0.70 -10.67
CA ASP A 96 -12.83 1.97 -11.09
C ASP A 96 -11.70 2.96 -11.37
N SER A 97 -11.73 3.59 -12.55
CA SER A 97 -10.76 4.56 -13.03
C SER A 97 -10.68 5.83 -12.16
N SER A 98 -11.14 5.78 -10.92
CA SER A 98 -11.05 6.80 -9.89
C SER A 98 -9.70 6.83 -9.16
N VAL A 99 -8.80 5.85 -9.40
CA VAL A 99 -7.38 5.93 -8.98
C VAL A 99 -6.56 6.90 -9.87
N THR A 100 -7.11 7.28 -11.03
CA THR A 100 -6.38 7.95 -12.10
C THR A 100 -5.91 9.38 -11.79
N PRO A 101 -6.61 10.27 -11.07
CA PRO A 101 -6.13 11.65 -10.94
C PRO A 101 -4.90 11.78 -10.04
N ARG A 102 -4.85 11.07 -8.90
CA ARG A 102 -3.67 11.13 -8.00
C ARG A 102 -2.46 10.42 -8.60
N LEU A 103 -2.68 9.31 -9.29
CA LEU A 103 -1.62 8.58 -9.98
C LEU A 103 -1.09 9.37 -11.18
N LEU A 104 -1.98 9.97 -11.97
CA LEU A 104 -1.61 10.82 -13.10
C LEU A 104 -0.86 12.07 -12.62
N VAL A 105 -1.34 12.73 -11.56
CA VAL A 105 -0.66 13.89 -10.97
C VAL A 105 0.72 13.49 -10.44
N SER A 106 0.88 12.35 -9.75
CA SER A 106 2.20 11.93 -9.29
C SER A 106 3.15 11.67 -10.45
N VAL A 107 2.70 11.00 -11.51
CA VAL A 107 3.51 10.77 -12.72
C VAL A 107 3.91 12.08 -13.38
N ILE A 108 2.96 13.00 -13.56
CA ILE A 108 3.20 14.30 -14.20
C ILE A 108 4.21 15.14 -13.42
N LEU A 109 4.19 15.12 -12.09
CA LEU A 109 5.16 15.88 -11.28
C LEU A 109 6.50 15.16 -11.12
N THR A 110 6.49 13.83 -11.03
CA THR A 110 7.71 13.04 -10.77
C THR A 110 8.58 12.91 -12.02
N VAL A 111 7.97 12.83 -13.22
CA VAL A 111 8.75 12.70 -14.47
C VAL A 111 9.68 13.90 -14.70
N PRO A 112 9.23 15.16 -14.67
CA PRO A 112 10.12 16.31 -14.79
C PRO A 112 11.16 16.38 -13.68
N LEU A 113 10.76 16.07 -12.44
CA LEU A 113 11.67 16.04 -11.28
C LEU A 113 12.83 15.05 -11.50
N VAL A 114 12.52 13.84 -11.95
CA VAL A 114 13.51 12.79 -12.24
C VAL A 114 14.40 13.20 -13.42
N LEU A 115 13.82 13.77 -14.48
CA LEU A 115 14.59 14.21 -15.65
C LEU A 115 15.61 15.30 -15.29
N ILE A 116 15.20 16.33 -14.53
CA ILE A 116 16.11 17.39 -14.07
C ILE A 116 17.19 16.81 -13.14
N SER A 117 16.86 15.79 -12.33
CA SER A 117 17.80 15.17 -11.39
C SER A 117 18.80 14.21 -12.06
N MET A 118 18.44 13.59 -13.19
CA MET A 118 19.28 12.60 -13.89
C MET A 118 20.05 13.18 -15.09
N VAL A 119 19.64 14.31 -15.64
CA VAL A 119 20.29 14.93 -16.81
C VAL A 119 20.98 16.23 -16.36
N PRO A 120 22.30 16.22 -16.11
CA PRO A 120 23.02 17.40 -15.63
C PRO A 120 22.88 18.62 -16.56
N ALA A 121 22.68 18.40 -17.87
CA ALA A 121 22.47 19.47 -18.84
C ALA A 121 21.15 20.25 -18.65
N LEU A 122 20.19 19.72 -17.88
CA LEU A 122 18.95 20.40 -17.52
C LEU A 122 19.07 21.19 -16.22
N GLN A 123 20.21 21.12 -15.53
CA GLN A 123 20.45 21.84 -14.28
C GLN A 123 20.93 23.25 -14.59
N PHE A 124 20.19 24.23 -14.08
CA PHE A 124 20.48 25.66 -14.16
C PHE A 124 20.49 26.24 -12.74
N ASP A 125 20.98 27.46 -12.55
CA ASP A 125 21.03 28.08 -11.21
C ASP A 125 19.64 28.08 -10.53
N GLY A 126 19.56 27.55 -9.31
CA GLY A 126 18.30 27.37 -8.59
C GLY A 126 17.46 26.15 -8.99
N TRP A 127 17.96 25.21 -9.80
CA TRP A 127 17.25 23.98 -10.16
C TRP A 127 16.80 23.16 -8.93
N GLY A 128 17.58 23.21 -7.84
CA GLY A 128 17.22 22.53 -6.58
C GLY A 128 15.93 23.07 -5.97
N TRP A 129 15.67 24.37 -6.08
CA TRP A 129 14.42 24.99 -5.60
C TRP A 129 13.22 24.56 -6.44
N LEU A 130 13.40 24.44 -7.76
CA LEU A 130 12.37 23.89 -8.65
C LEU A 130 12.08 22.42 -8.32
N ALA A 131 13.13 21.62 -8.14
CA ALA A 131 13.00 20.21 -7.77
C ALA A 131 12.25 20.04 -6.43
N PHE A 132 12.59 20.85 -5.43
CA PHE A 132 11.88 20.86 -4.15
C PHE A 132 10.42 21.32 -4.28
N GLY A 133 10.16 22.33 -5.11
CA GLY A 133 8.81 22.79 -5.45
C GLY A 133 7.96 21.69 -6.09
N LEU A 134 8.54 20.86 -6.97
CA LEU A 134 7.87 19.71 -7.58
C LEU A 134 7.67 18.55 -6.60
N ALA A 135 8.64 18.30 -5.72
CA ALA A 135 8.58 17.21 -4.74
C ALA A 135 7.58 17.48 -3.61
N THR A 136 7.43 18.75 -3.19
CA THR A 136 6.57 19.14 -2.05
C THR A 136 5.10 18.73 -2.19
N PRO A 137 4.38 18.98 -3.30
CA PRO A 137 3.01 18.50 -3.47
C PRO A 137 2.92 16.97 -3.55
N VAL A 138 3.93 16.28 -4.09
CA VAL A 138 3.97 14.81 -4.09
C VAL A 138 4.07 14.28 -2.66
N TRP A 139 4.96 14.85 -1.85
CA TRP A 139 5.09 14.49 -0.44
C TRP A 139 3.85 14.87 0.38
N ALA A 140 3.39 16.13 0.30
CA ALA A 140 2.31 16.63 1.15
C ALA A 140 0.92 16.10 0.77
N TRP A 141 0.62 15.96 -0.53
CA TRP A 141 -0.71 15.58 -1.02
C TRP A 141 -0.79 14.11 -1.41
N CYS A 142 0.12 13.63 -2.27
CA CYS A 142 0.05 12.25 -2.76
C CYS A 142 0.36 11.25 -1.64
N ALA A 143 1.28 11.58 -0.72
CA ALA A 143 1.59 10.69 0.41
C ALA A 143 0.69 10.88 1.65
N TRP A 144 -0.27 11.82 1.61
CA TRP A 144 -1.18 12.10 2.73
C TRP A 144 -1.87 10.84 3.33
N PRO A 145 -2.39 9.89 2.53
CA PRO A 145 -3.00 8.67 3.07
C PRO A 145 -2.01 7.85 3.92
N PHE A 146 -0.76 7.72 3.47
CA PHE A 146 0.29 6.99 4.20
C PHE A 146 0.65 7.68 5.52
N HIS A 147 0.77 9.00 5.53
CA HIS A 147 1.02 9.77 6.75
C HIS A 147 -0.10 9.60 7.78
N THR A 148 -1.37 9.69 7.33
CA THR A 148 -2.51 9.52 8.23
C THR A 148 -2.63 8.10 8.77
N ALA A 149 -2.38 7.08 7.94
CA ALA A 149 -2.35 5.68 8.36
C ALA A 149 -1.21 5.44 9.38
N ALA A 150 0.00 5.92 9.09
CA ALA A 150 1.15 5.85 9.98
C ALA A 150 0.86 6.51 11.34
N ALA A 151 0.30 7.72 11.34
CA ALA A 151 -0.03 8.44 12.57
C ALA A 151 -1.07 7.71 13.43
N ARG A 152 -2.07 7.06 12.80
CA ARG A 152 -3.06 6.23 13.52
C ARG A 152 -2.42 4.97 14.09
N ASN A 153 -1.62 4.25 13.31
CA ASN A 153 -0.95 3.02 13.76
C ASN A 153 0.04 3.31 14.91
N LEU A 154 0.79 4.40 14.82
CA LEU A 154 1.69 4.86 15.88
C LEU A 154 0.96 5.15 17.19
N ARG A 155 -0.23 5.78 17.14
CA ARG A 155 -1.05 6.05 18.33
C ARG A 155 -1.52 4.78 19.04
N HIS A 156 -1.59 3.66 18.34
CA HIS A 156 -1.97 2.36 18.89
C HIS A 156 -0.76 1.44 19.14
N GLY A 157 0.46 1.96 19.05
CA GLY A 157 1.69 1.19 19.28
C GLY A 157 2.01 0.16 18.19
N ALA A 158 1.39 0.26 17.01
CA ALA A 158 1.62 -0.64 15.89
C ALA A 158 2.53 0.00 14.84
N ALA A 159 3.51 -0.76 14.33
CA ALA A 159 4.35 -0.38 13.20
C ALA A 159 3.95 -1.20 11.98
N THR A 160 3.71 -0.54 10.85
CA THR A 160 3.22 -1.14 9.61
C THR A 160 4.03 -0.65 8.42
N MET A 161 3.82 -1.23 7.23
CA MET A 161 4.43 -0.79 5.97
C MET A 161 4.24 0.72 5.74
N ASP A 162 3.04 1.24 6.01
CA ASP A 162 2.72 2.67 5.87
C ASP A 162 3.58 3.55 6.79
N THR A 163 3.92 3.06 7.98
CA THR A 163 4.77 3.75 8.94
C THR A 163 6.18 3.91 8.40
N LEU A 164 6.75 2.86 7.81
CA LEU A 164 8.09 2.87 7.24
C LEU A 164 8.17 3.81 6.03
N VAL A 165 7.18 3.71 5.12
CA VAL A 165 7.09 4.59 3.94
C VAL A 165 6.98 6.05 4.37
N SER A 166 6.05 6.36 5.28
CA SER A 166 5.83 7.71 5.81
C SER A 166 7.09 8.29 6.46
N LEU A 167 7.83 7.50 7.24
CA LEU A 167 9.05 7.94 7.89
C LEU A 167 10.15 8.25 6.88
N GLY A 168 10.37 7.36 5.90
CA GLY A 168 11.42 7.50 4.89
C GLY A 168 11.26 8.75 4.03
N ILE A 169 10.05 8.97 3.48
CA ILE A 169 9.80 10.14 2.63
C ILE A 169 9.86 11.45 3.40
N THR A 170 9.45 11.46 4.68
CA THR A 170 9.54 12.66 5.53
C THR A 170 10.98 12.98 5.87
N ALA A 171 11.79 11.96 6.21
CA ALA A 171 13.21 12.14 6.47
C ALA A 171 13.96 12.68 5.23
N ALA A 172 13.67 12.13 4.05
CA ALA A 172 14.24 12.60 2.79
C ALA A 172 13.85 14.06 2.49
N TRP A 173 12.56 14.40 2.64
CA TRP A 173 12.09 15.77 2.41
C TRP A 173 12.71 16.76 3.39
N LEU A 174 12.79 16.42 4.69
CA LEU A 174 13.45 17.25 5.70
C LEU A 174 14.94 17.45 5.39
N TRP A 175 15.63 16.40 4.95
CA TRP A 175 17.01 16.51 4.51
C TRP A 175 17.14 17.44 3.30
N SER A 176 16.25 17.34 2.32
CA SER A 176 16.23 18.25 1.16
C SER A 176 16.06 19.72 1.57
N VAL A 177 15.21 20.01 2.56
CA VAL A 177 15.09 21.38 3.12
C VAL A 177 16.43 21.85 3.68
N VAL A 178 17.06 21.04 4.53
CA VAL A 178 18.33 21.36 5.17
C VAL A 178 19.46 21.52 4.14
N ALA A 179 19.47 20.71 3.08
CA ALA A 179 20.44 20.80 1.99
C ALA A 179 20.27 22.10 1.18
N LEU A 180 19.03 22.50 0.86
CA LEU A 180 18.76 23.75 0.14
C LEU A 180 19.16 24.99 0.96
N LEU A 181 18.86 25.00 2.25
CA LEU A 181 19.23 26.10 3.14
C LEU A 181 20.75 26.26 3.30
N GLN A 182 21.52 25.18 3.13
CA GLN A 182 22.98 25.21 3.16
C GLN A 182 23.63 25.52 1.80
N GLY A 183 22.85 25.90 0.78
CA GLY A 183 23.36 26.26 -0.55
C GLY A 183 23.44 25.10 -1.55
N GLY A 184 22.87 23.93 -1.23
CA GLY A 184 22.86 22.77 -2.13
C GLY A 184 22.00 22.92 -3.39
N GLY A 185 21.24 24.01 -3.53
CA GLY A 185 20.41 24.28 -4.71
C GLY A 185 21.17 24.84 -5.92
N ASP A 186 22.39 25.32 -5.69
CA ASP A 186 23.18 26.10 -6.65
C ASP A 186 24.58 25.51 -6.88
N ALA A 187 24.92 24.37 -6.27
CA ALA A 187 26.26 23.79 -6.39
C ALA A 187 26.50 23.26 -7.81
N PRO A 188 27.41 23.87 -8.60
CA PRO A 188 27.87 23.26 -9.83
C PRO A 188 28.65 22.00 -9.45
N MET A 189 28.46 20.90 -10.19
CA MET A 189 29.33 19.72 -10.11
C MET A 189 30.70 20.02 -10.73
N GLU A 190 31.35 21.11 -10.32
CA GLU A 190 32.74 21.47 -10.64
C GLU A 190 33.63 21.00 -9.49
N GLY A 191 33.91 19.70 -9.39
CA GLY A 191 34.74 19.22 -8.28
C GLY A 191 35.16 17.76 -8.26
N MET A 192 35.00 17.00 -9.36
CA MET A 192 35.51 15.62 -9.44
C MET A 192 36.59 15.43 -10.52
N SER A 193 37.20 16.50 -10.99
CA SER A 193 38.47 16.45 -11.74
C SER A 193 39.52 17.25 -10.98
N ASN A 194 40.39 16.55 -10.25
CA ASN A 194 41.82 16.83 -10.07
C ASN A 194 42.38 15.88 -9.00
N GLY A 195 42.30 14.58 -9.27
CA GLY A 195 43.11 13.55 -8.62
C GLY A 195 44.23 13.06 -9.55
N ALA A 196 44.69 13.92 -10.47
CA ALA A 196 45.69 13.59 -11.47
C ALA A 196 46.78 14.66 -11.51
N SER A 197 47.67 14.61 -10.53
CA SER A 197 49.06 15.09 -10.55
C SER A 197 49.56 15.08 -9.11
N GLU A 198 50.68 14.49 -8.70
CA GLU A 198 51.92 14.00 -9.32
C GLU A 198 52.76 13.47 -8.11
N PRO A 199 54.06 13.20 -8.22
CA PRO A 199 54.75 12.11 -8.90
C PRO A 199 55.44 11.12 -7.93
#